data_AF-A0A2G2JL90-F1
#
_entry.id   AF-A0A2G2JL90-F1
#
_cell.length_a   1.000
_cell.length_b   1.000
_cell.length_c   1.000
_cell.angle_alpha   90.00
_cell.angle_beta   90.00
_cell.angle_gamma   90.00
#
_symmetry.space_group_name_H-M   'P 1'
#
loop_
_entity.id
_entity.type
_entity.pdbx_description
1 polymer ?
#
loop_
_entity_poly.entity_id
_entity_poly.type
_entity_poly.pdbx_seq_one_letter_code
_entity_poly.pdbx_strand_id
1 'polypeptide(L)'
;MQNLTQTGQNLVNDIARRYNLSVDAVVHMLVAVNNGSGSMAQFNCPELGGGGQWMRGGMTMVGDMFNYGLKNTVDNLCNELANVLANNQMFPVIPAGTPGSNQWWPVDLGSPFSSGAQNNIRYAVFPNRLAVELHGQVTVYDTLDHSIGGVSQQQGGDTSLTFSSQYGTVAVSSLPIVQGQGLPKPVQTNFAQPIPAYEPPVQAQTTSSFTQSANDQSQHSAPESAAPVNTESAGDVIKLLEQLGQLRSAGVLTDDEFNAKKQNLLSRI
;
A
#
# COMPACT_ATOMS: atom_id res chain seq x y z
N MET A 1 -23.17 4.31 8.01
CA MET A 1 -24.04 3.67 7.00
C MET A 1 -24.02 4.53 5.75
N GLN A 2 -23.78 3.95 4.57
CA GLN A 2 -23.84 4.70 3.30
C GLN A 2 -25.30 5.12 3.06
N ASN A 3 -25.52 6.39 2.67
CA ASN A 3 -26.85 6.85 2.30
C ASN A 3 -27.30 6.15 1.01
N LEU A 4 -28.57 5.74 0.94
CA LEU A 4 -29.16 5.15 -0.27
C LEU A 4 -29.89 6.22 -1.07
N THR A 5 -29.94 6.06 -2.40
CA THR A 5 -30.81 6.87 -3.26
C THR A 5 -32.29 6.60 -2.93
N GLN A 6 -33.21 7.47 -3.36
CA GLN A 6 -34.65 7.24 -3.16
C GLN A 6 -35.11 5.92 -3.80
N THR A 7 -34.61 5.63 -5.01
CA THR A 7 -34.84 4.36 -5.69
C THR A 7 -34.28 3.18 -4.88
N GLY A 8 -33.07 3.32 -4.34
CA GLY A 8 -32.45 2.31 -3.48
C GLY A 8 -33.26 2.04 -2.21
N GLN A 9 -33.75 3.09 -1.55
CA GLN A 9 -34.61 2.94 -0.37
C GLN A 9 -35.91 2.19 -0.70
N ASN A 10 -36.56 2.51 -1.82
CA ASN A 10 -37.78 1.83 -2.23
C ASN A 10 -37.56 0.35 -2.52
N LEU A 11 -36.46 0.01 -3.22
CA LEU A 11 -36.11 -1.38 -3.53
C LEU A 11 -35.71 -2.18 -2.30
N VAL A 12 -34.93 -1.58 -1.40
CA VAL A 12 -34.59 -2.21 -0.11
C VAL A 12 -35.86 -2.48 0.71
N ASN A 13 -36.79 -1.52 0.77
CA ASN A 13 -38.06 -1.70 1.47
C ASN A 13 -38.92 -2.82 0.86
N ASP A 14 -38.93 -2.97 -0.47
CA ASP A 14 -39.62 -4.06 -1.16
C ASP A 14 -38.99 -5.43 -0.84
N ILE A 15 -37.67 -5.53 -0.95
CA ILE A 15 -36.90 -6.75 -0.64
C ILE A 15 -37.10 -7.15 0.82
N ALA A 16 -37.00 -6.19 1.76
CA ALA A 16 -37.22 -6.44 3.18
C ALA A 16 -38.60 -7.08 3.45
N ARG A 17 -39.65 -6.57 2.79
CA ARG A 17 -41.00 -7.15 2.90
C ARG A 17 -41.10 -8.55 2.31
N ARG A 18 -40.49 -8.80 1.14
CA ARG A 18 -40.57 -10.13 0.48
C ARG A 18 -39.80 -11.22 1.21
N TYR A 19 -38.66 -10.87 1.80
CA TYR A 19 -37.85 -11.82 2.58
C TYR A 19 -38.25 -11.87 4.06
N ASN A 20 -39.19 -11.02 4.49
CA ASN A 20 -39.61 -10.88 5.89
C ASN A 20 -38.41 -10.61 6.82
N LEU A 21 -37.56 -9.67 6.40
CA LEU A 21 -36.36 -9.22 7.11
C LEU A 21 -36.52 -7.74 7.49
N SER A 22 -35.78 -7.28 8.48
CA SER A 22 -35.70 -5.85 8.74
C SER A 22 -35.00 -5.12 7.59
N VAL A 23 -35.38 -3.85 7.40
CA VAL A 23 -34.73 -2.97 6.42
C VAL A 23 -33.23 -2.87 6.72
N ASP A 24 -32.85 -2.78 7.99
CA ASP A 24 -31.46 -2.71 8.42
C ASP A 24 -30.66 -3.96 8.00
N ALA A 25 -31.22 -5.16 8.18
CA ALA A 25 -30.60 -6.40 7.71
C ALA A 25 -30.38 -6.39 6.19
N VAL A 26 -31.37 -5.94 5.40
CA VAL A 26 -31.22 -5.85 3.94
C VAL A 26 -30.19 -4.79 3.53
N VAL A 27 -30.16 -3.63 4.19
CA VAL A 27 -29.12 -2.61 3.95
C VAL A 27 -27.73 -3.17 4.26
N HIS A 28 -27.58 -3.88 5.39
CA HIS A 28 -26.33 -4.50 5.77
C HIS A 28 -25.86 -5.51 4.70
N MET A 29 -26.76 -6.34 4.20
CA MET A 29 -26.46 -7.29 3.12
C MET A 29 -26.14 -6.59 1.80
N LEU A 30 -26.86 -5.52 1.45
CA LEU A 30 -26.62 -4.74 0.24
C LEU A 30 -25.19 -4.16 0.24
N VAL A 31 -24.76 -3.60 1.37
CA VAL A 31 -23.40 -3.08 1.55
C VAL A 31 -22.37 -4.20 1.44
N ALA A 32 -22.62 -5.36 2.06
CA ALA A 32 -21.72 -6.51 1.98
C ALA A 32 -21.53 -7.02 0.54
N VAL A 33 -22.61 -7.11 -0.23
CA VAL A 33 -22.58 -7.51 -1.65
C VAL A 33 -21.89 -6.44 -2.51
N ASN A 34 -22.12 -5.15 -2.23
CA ASN A 34 -21.44 -4.06 -2.91
C ASN A 34 -19.92 -4.08 -2.67
N ASN A 35 -19.48 -4.37 -1.44
CA ASN A 35 -18.07 -4.49 -1.10
C ASN A 35 -17.38 -5.67 -1.79
N GLY A 36 -18.12 -6.76 -2.07
CA GLY A 36 -17.64 -7.87 -2.89
C GLY A 36 -17.98 -7.72 -4.38
N SER A 37 -18.19 -6.50 -4.86
CA SER A 37 -18.41 -6.15 -6.28
C SER A 37 -19.54 -6.95 -6.94
N GLY A 38 -20.58 -7.32 -6.18
CA GLY A 38 -21.74 -8.07 -6.68
C GLY A 38 -21.49 -9.57 -6.92
N SER A 39 -20.31 -10.10 -6.57
CA SER A 39 -19.97 -11.53 -6.74
C SER A 39 -19.68 -12.25 -5.44
N MET A 40 -19.41 -11.52 -4.36
CA MET A 40 -19.18 -12.07 -3.03
C MET A 40 -19.80 -11.16 -1.99
N ALA A 41 -20.09 -11.69 -0.81
CA ALA A 41 -20.42 -10.91 0.38
C ALA A 41 -19.83 -11.59 1.61
N GLN A 42 -19.29 -10.80 2.54
CA GLN A 42 -19.01 -11.22 3.90
C GLN A 42 -19.86 -10.35 4.81
N PHE A 43 -20.62 -10.98 5.70
CA PHE A 43 -21.59 -10.28 6.52
C PHE A 43 -21.62 -10.84 7.94
N ASN A 44 -22.12 -10.04 8.87
CA ASN A 44 -22.49 -10.48 10.21
C ASN A 44 -23.83 -9.85 10.56
N CYS A 45 -24.91 -10.60 10.33
CA CYS A 45 -26.27 -10.11 10.49
C CYS A 45 -27.05 -11.08 11.39
N PRO A 46 -27.45 -10.69 12.62
CA PRO A 46 -28.14 -11.57 13.56
C PRO A 46 -29.40 -12.23 12.98
N GLU A 47 -30.21 -11.47 12.23
CA GLU A 47 -31.43 -11.99 11.57
C GLU A 47 -31.12 -13.04 10.49
N LEU A 48 -29.89 -13.09 9.99
CA LEU A 48 -29.43 -14.03 8.96
C LEU A 48 -28.45 -15.07 9.51
N GLY A 49 -28.52 -15.36 10.81
CA GLY A 49 -27.68 -16.37 11.46
C GLY A 49 -26.29 -15.88 11.85
N GLY A 50 -26.10 -14.56 11.98
CA GLY A 50 -24.84 -13.96 12.40
C GLY A 50 -23.83 -13.89 11.26
N GLY A 51 -22.60 -14.36 11.52
CA GLY A 51 -21.49 -14.33 10.57
C GLY A 51 -21.71 -15.27 9.38
N GLY A 52 -21.46 -14.80 8.16
CA GLY A 52 -21.61 -15.60 6.96
C GLY A 52 -20.84 -15.05 5.76
N GLN A 53 -20.72 -15.91 4.74
CA GLN A 53 -20.13 -15.58 3.46
C GLN A 53 -21.02 -16.09 2.34
N TRP A 54 -21.16 -15.30 1.30
CA TRP A 54 -21.87 -15.68 0.09
C TRP A 54 -20.95 -15.49 -1.12
N MET A 55 -21.02 -16.41 -2.08
CA MET A 55 -20.37 -16.30 -3.39
C MET A 55 -21.37 -16.62 -4.49
N ARG A 56 -21.43 -15.76 -5.51
CA ARG A 56 -22.35 -15.91 -6.64
C ARG A 56 -22.06 -17.20 -7.41
N GLY A 57 -23.06 -18.07 -7.51
CA GLY A 57 -22.91 -19.40 -8.15
C GLY A 57 -21.97 -20.35 -7.40
N GLY A 58 -21.56 -19.99 -6.18
CA GLY A 58 -20.63 -20.72 -5.35
C GLY A 58 -21.25 -21.17 -4.04
N MET A 59 -20.44 -21.16 -2.98
CA MET A 59 -20.85 -21.60 -1.65
C MET A 59 -21.45 -20.45 -0.84
N THR A 60 -22.59 -20.73 -0.20
CA THR A 60 -23.18 -19.87 0.83
C THR A 60 -22.96 -20.50 2.20
N MET A 61 -22.41 -19.71 3.11
CA MET A 61 -22.09 -20.04 4.49
C MET A 61 -22.83 -19.07 5.40
N VAL A 62 -23.53 -19.60 6.40
CA VAL A 62 -24.21 -18.84 7.46
C VAL A 62 -23.77 -19.41 8.80
N GLY A 63 -23.87 -18.64 9.88
CA GLY A 63 -23.34 -19.05 11.19
C GLY A 63 -23.99 -20.33 11.73
N ASP A 64 -25.25 -20.57 11.37
CA ASP A 64 -25.92 -21.86 11.58
C ASP A 64 -25.72 -22.78 10.36
N MET A 65 -24.61 -23.54 10.37
CA MET A 65 -24.16 -24.36 9.23
C MET A 65 -25.18 -25.43 8.78
N PHE A 66 -26.08 -25.85 9.67
CA PHE A 66 -27.08 -26.88 9.39
C PHE A 66 -28.44 -26.32 8.93
N ASN A 67 -28.60 -25.00 8.96
CA ASN A 67 -29.83 -24.35 8.54
C ASN A 67 -29.85 -24.13 7.02
N TYR A 68 -30.15 -25.19 6.28
CA TYR A 68 -30.22 -25.16 4.81
C TYR A 68 -31.26 -24.17 4.28
N GLY A 69 -32.38 -23.98 5.00
CA GLY A 69 -33.38 -22.97 4.66
C GLY A 69 -32.80 -21.56 4.69
N LEU A 70 -32.10 -21.22 5.77
CA LEU A 70 -31.44 -19.93 5.91
C LEU A 70 -30.34 -19.71 4.86
N LYS A 71 -29.54 -20.75 4.56
CA LYS A 71 -28.54 -20.69 3.48
C LYS A 71 -29.18 -20.33 2.14
N ASN A 72 -30.31 -20.95 1.81
CA ASN A 72 -31.05 -20.64 0.58
C ASN A 72 -31.62 -19.21 0.61
N THR A 73 -32.15 -18.76 1.75
CA THR A 73 -32.63 -17.37 1.91
C THR A 73 -31.51 -16.36 1.67
N VAL A 74 -30.33 -16.57 2.27
CA VAL A 74 -29.16 -15.71 2.08
C VAL A 74 -28.69 -15.75 0.62
N ASP A 75 -28.63 -16.94 0.00
CA ASP A 75 -28.21 -17.06 -1.39
C ASP A 75 -29.14 -16.30 -2.34
N ASN A 76 -30.45 -16.48 -2.20
CA ASN A 76 -31.45 -15.78 -3.00
C ASN A 76 -31.39 -14.26 -2.79
N LEU A 77 -31.31 -13.82 -1.52
CA LEU A 77 -31.21 -12.41 -1.16
C LEU A 77 -29.97 -11.77 -1.81
N CYS A 78 -28.80 -12.39 -1.67
CA CYS A 78 -27.57 -11.85 -2.23
C CYS A 78 -27.57 -11.83 -3.77
N ASN A 79 -28.09 -12.88 -4.42
CA ASN A 79 -28.23 -12.89 -5.88
C ASN A 79 -29.14 -11.75 -6.35
N GLU A 80 -30.24 -11.51 -5.64
CA GLU A 80 -31.16 -10.43 -5.97
C GLU A 80 -30.54 -9.04 -5.73
N LEU A 81 -29.87 -8.83 -4.60
CA LEU A 81 -29.16 -7.58 -4.31
C LEU A 81 -28.06 -7.32 -5.35
N ALA A 82 -27.32 -8.35 -5.77
CA ALA A 82 -26.32 -8.24 -6.84
C ALA A 82 -26.96 -7.82 -8.17
N ASN A 83 -28.12 -8.38 -8.53
CA ASN A 83 -28.86 -7.98 -9.72
C ASN A 83 -29.37 -6.53 -9.61
N VAL A 84 -29.87 -6.13 -8.44
CA VAL A 84 -30.34 -4.76 -8.21
C VAL A 84 -29.19 -3.77 -8.31
N LEU A 85 -28.04 -4.07 -7.71
CA LEU A 85 -26.82 -3.26 -7.80
C LEU A 85 -26.32 -3.10 -9.25
N ALA A 86 -26.41 -4.17 -10.04
CA ALA A 86 -25.98 -4.14 -11.44
C ALA A 86 -26.88 -3.28 -12.33
N ASN A 87 -28.18 -3.19 -12.02
CA ASN A 87 -29.17 -2.56 -12.88
C ASN A 87 -29.64 -1.19 -12.38
N ASN A 88 -29.33 -0.80 -11.15
CA ASN A 88 -29.85 0.40 -10.53
C ASN A 88 -28.78 1.13 -9.70
N GLN A 89 -28.87 2.45 -9.65
CA GLN A 89 -28.02 3.28 -8.80
C GLN A 89 -28.54 3.24 -7.35
N MET A 90 -28.05 2.28 -6.56
CA MET A 90 -28.46 2.08 -5.15
C MET A 90 -27.86 3.14 -4.22
N PHE A 91 -26.61 3.51 -4.47
CA PHE A 91 -25.88 4.50 -3.71
C PHE A 91 -25.77 5.79 -4.51
N PRO A 92 -25.75 6.97 -3.86
CA PRO A 92 -25.48 8.21 -4.54
C PRO A 92 -24.08 8.14 -5.16
N VAL A 93 -23.97 8.57 -6.42
CA VAL A 93 -22.66 8.72 -7.06
C VAL A 93 -21.90 9.77 -6.26
N ILE A 94 -20.78 9.36 -5.66
CA ILE A 94 -19.88 10.27 -4.97
C ILE A 94 -19.35 11.23 -6.04
N PRO A 95 -19.63 12.55 -5.96
CA PRO A 95 -19.25 13.49 -7.01
C PRO A 95 -17.74 13.45 -7.27
N ALA A 96 -17.34 13.62 -8.53
CA ALA A 96 -15.93 13.79 -8.86
C ALA A 96 -15.34 14.97 -8.07
N GLY A 97 -14.07 14.88 -7.68
CA GLY A 97 -13.41 15.85 -6.81
C GLY A 97 -13.69 15.67 -5.32
N THR A 98 -14.43 14.62 -4.92
CA THR A 98 -14.64 14.31 -3.50
C THR A 98 -13.92 13.04 -3.06
N PRO A 99 -13.44 12.96 -1.79
CA PRO A 99 -12.77 11.78 -1.26
C PRO A 99 -13.62 10.52 -1.41
N GLY A 100 -13.02 9.42 -1.87
CA GLY A 100 -13.70 8.13 -2.05
C GLY A 100 -14.43 7.95 -3.39
N SER A 101 -14.46 8.96 -4.27
CA SER A 101 -14.88 8.76 -5.66
C SER A 101 -13.78 8.08 -6.50
N ASN A 102 -14.15 7.55 -7.67
CA ASN A 102 -13.18 7.07 -8.66
C ASN A 102 -12.32 8.21 -9.21
N GLN A 103 -12.90 9.41 -9.34
CA GLN A 103 -12.21 10.65 -9.71
C GLN A 103 -11.98 11.50 -8.47
N TRP A 104 -11.17 10.97 -7.58
CA TRP A 104 -10.92 11.55 -6.27
C TRP A 104 -10.11 12.83 -6.26
N TRP A 105 -9.48 13.17 -7.38
CA TRP A 105 -8.74 14.41 -7.55
C TRP A 105 -9.68 15.55 -7.98
N PRO A 106 -9.28 16.82 -7.78
CA PRO A 106 -10.07 17.97 -8.19
C PRO A 106 -10.47 17.93 -9.67
N VAL A 107 -11.75 18.22 -9.94
CA VAL A 107 -12.34 18.07 -11.28
C VAL A 107 -11.71 18.98 -12.33
N ASP A 108 -11.11 20.10 -11.91
CA ASP A 108 -10.40 21.04 -12.76
C ASP A 108 -9.12 20.46 -13.39
N LEU A 109 -8.54 19.40 -12.80
CA LEU A 109 -7.37 18.72 -13.36
C LEU A 109 -7.71 17.86 -14.57
N GLY A 110 -8.98 17.52 -14.79
CA GLY A 110 -9.42 16.71 -15.93
C GLY A 110 -8.99 15.24 -15.83
N SER A 111 -8.48 14.69 -16.94
CA SER A 111 -8.08 13.28 -17.04
C SER A 111 -6.57 13.11 -16.80
N PRO A 112 -6.14 12.20 -15.92
CA PRO A 112 -4.73 11.92 -15.71
C PRO A 112 -4.15 11.16 -16.90
N PHE A 113 -2.85 11.33 -17.14
CA PHE A 113 -2.05 10.49 -18.03
C PHE A 113 -1.77 9.12 -17.42
N SER A 114 -1.63 9.07 -16.11
CA SER A 114 -1.37 7.84 -15.36
C SER A 114 -1.89 7.98 -13.95
N SER A 115 -2.47 6.92 -13.41
CA SER A 115 -2.93 6.85 -12.02
C SER A 115 -2.69 5.47 -11.46
N GLY A 116 -2.42 5.37 -10.16
CA GLY A 116 -2.20 4.10 -9.48
C GLY A 116 -2.47 4.19 -7.99
N ALA A 117 -2.56 3.04 -7.33
CA ALA A 117 -2.77 2.95 -5.88
C ALA A 117 -1.97 1.80 -5.27
N GLN A 118 -1.31 2.06 -4.14
CA GLN A 118 -0.55 1.07 -3.36
C GLN A 118 -0.48 1.50 -1.89
N ASN A 119 -0.66 0.56 -0.95
CA ASN A 119 -0.57 0.77 0.50
C ASN A 119 -1.33 2.01 1.00
N ASN A 120 -2.62 2.11 0.65
CA ASN A 120 -3.51 3.23 1.03
C ASN A 120 -3.10 4.62 0.50
N ILE A 121 -2.15 4.67 -0.43
CA ILE A 121 -1.83 5.85 -1.21
C ILE A 121 -2.32 5.66 -2.63
N ARG A 122 -2.94 6.69 -3.18
CA ARG A 122 -3.24 6.78 -4.62
C ARG A 122 -2.62 8.04 -5.20
N TYR A 123 -2.21 7.95 -6.46
CA TYR A 123 -1.65 9.06 -7.21
C TYR A 123 -2.32 9.19 -8.57
N ALA A 124 -2.38 10.41 -9.09
CA ALA A 124 -2.84 10.73 -10.43
C ALA A 124 -1.96 11.83 -11.03
N VAL A 125 -1.40 11.55 -12.20
CA VAL A 125 -0.44 12.41 -12.92
C VAL A 125 -1.15 13.15 -14.03
N PHE A 126 -0.98 14.45 -14.10
CA PHE A 126 -1.59 15.36 -15.06
C PHE A 126 -0.50 16.24 -15.72
N PRO A 127 -0.83 17.03 -16.76
CA PRO A 127 0.06 18.10 -17.21
C PRO A 127 0.41 19.04 -16.05
N ASN A 128 1.70 19.13 -15.71
CA ASN A 128 2.27 20.04 -14.72
C ASN A 128 1.68 19.90 -13.29
N ARG A 129 1.00 18.77 -13.02
CA ARG A 129 0.23 18.56 -11.80
C ARG A 129 0.31 17.10 -11.35
N LEU A 130 0.40 16.90 -10.05
CA LEU A 130 0.37 15.58 -9.42
C LEU A 130 -0.62 15.63 -8.25
N ALA A 131 -1.68 14.83 -8.31
CA ALA A 131 -2.55 14.62 -7.17
C ALA A 131 -2.10 13.36 -6.41
N VAL A 132 -2.03 13.45 -5.09
CA VAL A 132 -1.78 12.31 -4.19
C VAL A 132 -2.84 12.30 -3.12
N GLU A 133 -3.50 11.17 -2.90
CA GLU A 133 -4.30 10.96 -1.71
C GLU A 133 -3.60 10.00 -0.76
N LEU A 134 -3.48 10.43 0.49
CA LEU A 134 -3.00 9.64 1.61
C LEU A 134 -4.06 9.66 2.70
N HIS A 135 -4.52 8.48 3.14
CA HIS A 135 -5.50 8.35 4.24
C HIS A 135 -6.78 9.20 4.07
N GLY A 136 -7.32 9.31 2.86
CA GLY A 136 -8.51 10.14 2.61
C GLY A 136 -8.22 11.60 2.25
N GLN A 137 -6.99 12.08 2.44
CA GLN A 137 -6.60 13.48 2.22
C GLN A 137 -5.93 13.66 0.86
N VAL A 138 -6.52 14.48 0.01
CA VAL A 138 -6.01 14.80 -1.33
C VAL A 138 -5.11 16.03 -1.26
N THR A 139 -3.89 15.91 -1.76
CA THR A 139 -2.96 17.02 -1.98
C THR A 139 -2.59 17.10 -3.45
N VAL A 140 -2.64 18.29 -4.01
CA VAL A 140 -2.21 18.59 -5.38
C VAL A 140 -0.88 19.34 -5.35
N TYR A 141 0.08 18.84 -6.12
CA TYR A 141 1.41 19.39 -6.28
C TYR A 141 1.61 19.96 -7.67
N ASP A 142 2.46 20.98 -7.75
CA ASP A 142 3.02 21.48 -8.99
C ASP A 142 4.21 20.59 -9.37
N THR A 143 4.15 19.95 -10.53
CA THR A 143 5.29 19.15 -11.01
C THR A 143 6.34 20.02 -11.71
N LEU A 144 6.12 21.34 -11.79
CA LEU A 144 6.99 22.28 -12.48
C LEU A 144 7.27 21.79 -13.91
N ASP A 145 8.54 21.81 -14.32
CA ASP A 145 8.97 21.33 -15.63
C ASP A 145 9.21 19.81 -15.65
N HIS A 146 8.95 19.08 -14.55
CA HIS A 146 9.17 17.64 -14.50
C HIS A 146 8.07 16.87 -15.24
N SER A 147 8.49 16.07 -16.22
CA SER A 147 7.63 15.08 -16.89
C SER A 147 7.73 13.76 -16.15
N ILE A 148 6.63 13.31 -15.55
CA ILE A 148 6.62 12.09 -14.72
C ILE A 148 6.54 10.84 -15.62
N GLY A 149 7.63 10.07 -15.65
CA GLY A 149 7.69 8.79 -16.37
C GLY A 149 7.25 7.57 -15.55
N GLY A 150 7.22 7.69 -14.23
CA GLY A 150 6.79 6.63 -13.31
C GLY A 150 6.79 7.09 -11.86
N VAL A 151 5.97 6.46 -11.03
CA VAL A 151 5.87 6.75 -9.59
C VAL A 151 6.27 5.50 -8.83
N SER A 152 7.21 5.64 -7.89
CA SER A 152 7.66 4.59 -7.00
C SER A 152 7.38 4.97 -5.54
N GLN A 153 6.92 3.99 -4.78
CA GLN A 153 6.73 4.12 -3.35
C GLN A 153 7.81 3.32 -2.65
N GLN A 154 8.49 3.94 -1.67
CA GLN A 154 9.43 3.21 -0.83
C GLN A 154 8.63 2.30 0.12
N GLN A 155 8.95 1.01 0.14
CA GLN A 155 8.37 0.07 1.10
C GLN A 155 9.04 0.31 2.46
N GLY A 156 8.28 0.81 3.45
CA GLY A 156 8.77 1.14 4.79
C GLY A 156 7.73 1.85 5.64
N GLY A 157 8.08 2.16 6.90
CA GLY A 157 7.21 2.92 7.81
C GLY A 157 7.03 4.39 7.42
N ASP A 158 7.91 4.92 6.58
CA ASP A 158 7.84 6.28 6.05
C ASP A 158 7.06 6.30 4.72
N THR A 159 6.00 7.11 4.67
CA THR A 159 5.18 7.32 3.47
C THR A 159 5.87 8.27 2.47
N SER A 160 7.05 7.90 1.99
CA SER A 160 7.75 8.68 0.96
C SER A 160 7.39 8.18 -0.44
N LEU A 161 6.83 9.08 -1.26
CA LEU A 161 6.69 8.87 -2.70
C LEU A 161 7.80 9.60 -3.43
N THR A 162 8.39 8.88 -4.38
CA THR A 162 9.29 9.46 -5.38
C THR A 162 8.75 9.20 -6.77
N PHE A 163 9.08 10.07 -7.71
CA PHE A 163 8.75 9.85 -9.10
C PHE A 163 9.98 10.07 -9.97
N SER A 164 10.02 9.38 -11.10
CA SER A 164 11.08 9.52 -12.09
C SER A 164 10.71 10.62 -13.07
N SER A 165 11.64 11.53 -13.31
CA SER A 165 11.55 12.59 -14.31
C SER A 165 12.71 12.54 -15.29
N GLN A 166 12.67 13.39 -16.33
CA GLN A 166 13.79 13.57 -17.25
C GLN A 166 15.08 14.08 -16.56
N TYR A 167 14.97 14.60 -15.34
CA TYR A 167 16.09 15.09 -14.53
C TYR A 167 16.51 14.08 -13.44
N GLY A 168 15.93 12.88 -13.43
CA GLY A 168 16.14 11.85 -12.41
C GLY A 168 14.99 11.77 -11.41
N THR A 169 15.25 11.12 -10.27
CA THR A 169 14.25 10.84 -9.23
C THR A 169 14.00 12.05 -8.34
N VAL A 170 12.73 12.40 -8.15
CA VAL A 170 12.29 13.56 -7.35
C VAL A 170 11.35 13.08 -6.25
N ALA A 171 11.51 13.61 -5.04
CA ALA A 171 10.59 13.34 -3.94
C ALA A 171 9.31 14.18 -4.08
N VAL A 172 8.15 13.59 -3.87
CA VAL A 172 6.88 14.36 -3.93
C VAL A 172 6.85 15.44 -2.83
N SER A 173 7.47 15.18 -1.69
CA SER A 173 7.57 16.14 -0.57
C SER A 173 8.43 17.38 -0.87
N SER A 174 9.23 17.38 -1.95
CA SER A 174 9.96 18.56 -2.41
C SER A 174 9.19 19.40 -3.43
N LEU A 175 8.05 18.92 -3.94
CA LEU A 175 7.24 19.67 -4.89
C LEU A 175 6.45 20.79 -4.19
N PRO A 176 6.24 21.94 -4.86
CA PRO A 176 5.33 22.96 -4.38
C PRO A 176 3.90 22.42 -4.25
N ILE A 177 3.25 22.71 -3.12
CA ILE A 177 1.84 22.36 -2.91
C ILE A 177 0.97 23.44 -3.53
N VAL A 178 0.05 23.03 -4.38
CA VAL A 178 -0.98 23.89 -4.98
C VAL A 178 -2.24 23.88 -4.12
N GLN A 179 -2.60 22.70 -3.59
CA GLN A 179 -3.79 22.52 -2.76
C GLN A 179 -3.59 21.37 -1.76
N GLY A 180 -4.07 21.52 -0.53
CA GLY A 180 -3.99 20.49 0.52
C GLY A 180 -2.89 20.77 1.56
N GLN A 181 -2.71 19.83 2.49
CA GLN A 181 -1.77 19.98 3.62
C GLN A 181 -0.34 19.51 3.30
N GLY A 182 -0.14 18.75 2.22
CA GLY A 182 1.15 18.12 1.94
C GLY A 182 1.25 16.70 2.50
N LEU A 183 2.13 15.90 1.90
CA LEU A 183 2.58 14.66 2.48
C LEU A 183 3.46 14.98 3.69
N PRO A 184 3.39 14.17 4.77
CA PRO A 184 4.31 14.32 5.89
C PRO A 184 5.74 14.19 5.36
N LYS A 185 6.59 15.16 5.69
CA LYS A 185 8.02 15.04 5.41
C LYS A 185 8.57 13.89 6.25
N PRO A 186 9.37 12.98 5.68
CA PRO A 186 10.01 11.94 6.47
C PRO A 186 10.80 12.63 7.59
N VAL A 187 10.54 12.22 8.83
CA VAL A 187 11.28 12.74 9.98
C VAL A 187 12.66 12.13 9.86
N GLN A 188 13.67 12.93 9.50
CA GLN A 188 15.05 12.48 9.62
C GLN A 188 15.33 12.33 11.12
N THR A 189 15.15 11.12 11.67
CA THR A 189 15.69 10.71 12.98
C THR A 189 17.20 10.52 12.91
N ASN A 190 17.89 11.36 12.12
CA ASN A 190 19.33 11.39 12.07
C ASN A 190 19.80 12.22 13.26
N PHE A 191 20.17 11.54 14.36
CA PHE A 191 20.74 12.14 15.58
C PHE A 191 22.11 12.82 15.36
N ALA A 192 22.54 12.97 14.11
CA ALA A 192 23.75 13.68 13.69
C ALA A 192 23.38 14.97 12.95
N GLN A 193 22.66 15.88 13.62
CA GLN A 193 22.69 17.29 13.21
C GLN A 193 23.95 17.94 13.81
N PRO A 194 24.68 18.80 13.08
CA PRO A 194 25.77 19.57 13.65
C PRO A 194 25.20 20.49 14.73
N ILE A 195 25.67 20.30 15.96
CA ILE A 195 25.36 21.17 17.09
C ILE A 195 25.82 22.59 16.72
N PRO A 196 25.03 23.65 16.96
CA PRO A 196 25.49 25.03 16.81
C PRO A 196 26.79 25.22 17.59
N ALA A 197 27.83 25.69 16.91
CA ALA A 197 29.18 25.85 17.46
C ALA A 197 29.15 26.69 18.75
N TYR A 198 29.45 26.07 19.88
CA TYR A 198 29.82 26.77 21.09
C TYR A 198 31.31 27.08 20.98
N GLU A 199 31.66 28.35 20.81
CA GLU A 199 33.06 28.81 20.81
C GLU A 199 33.68 28.55 22.20
N PRO A 200 34.77 27.77 22.30
CA PRO A 200 35.54 27.67 23.53
C PRO A 200 36.52 28.86 23.65
N PRO A 201 36.82 29.34 24.87
CA PRO A 201 37.79 30.41 25.04
C PRO A 201 39.22 29.91 24.79
N VAL A 202 40.00 30.77 24.16
CA VAL A 202 41.43 30.61 23.82
C VAL A 202 42.32 30.38 25.05
N GLN A 203 43.13 29.31 25.02
CA GLN A 203 44.36 29.20 25.82
C GLN A 203 45.49 28.61 24.97
N ALA A 204 46.68 29.18 25.15
CA ALA A 204 47.81 29.12 24.25
C ALA A 204 48.71 27.87 24.40
N GLN A 205 49.17 27.39 23.24
CA GLN A 205 50.48 26.80 22.89
C GLN A 205 51.20 25.83 23.85
N THR A 206 51.55 24.65 23.33
CA THR A 206 52.96 24.26 23.15
C THR A 206 53.13 23.24 22.02
N THR A 207 54.17 23.48 21.22
CA THR A 207 54.66 22.75 20.05
C THR A 207 55.33 21.43 20.38
N SER A 208 55.16 20.42 19.53
CA SER A 208 56.18 19.41 19.25
C SER A 208 55.98 18.82 17.85
N SER A 209 56.92 19.17 16.98
CA SER A 209 57.13 18.74 15.59
C SER A 209 57.80 17.37 15.50
N PHE A 210 57.50 16.57 14.46
CA PHE A 210 58.40 15.73 13.63
C PHE A 210 57.54 15.17 12.47
N THR A 211 57.65 15.66 11.21
CA THR A 211 58.45 15.13 10.07
C THR A 211 58.35 13.61 9.89
N GLN A 212 58.15 12.98 8.71
CA GLN A 212 58.11 13.38 7.31
C GLN A 212 57.92 12.07 6.48
N SER A 213 57.58 12.20 5.19
CA SER A 213 57.82 11.25 4.08
C SER A 213 56.81 10.10 3.88
N ALA A 214 56.40 9.75 2.66
CA ALA A 214 56.65 10.33 1.34
C ALA A 214 55.72 9.66 0.30
N ASN A 215 55.47 10.41 -0.79
CA ASN A 215 55.34 9.95 -2.19
C ASN A 215 54.20 8.99 -2.57
N ASP A 216 53.66 8.98 -3.79
CA ASP A 216 53.67 9.86 -4.97
C ASP A 216 52.59 9.28 -5.91
N GLN A 217 52.46 9.84 -7.09
CA GLN A 217 51.29 10.04 -7.91
C GLN A 217 50.97 8.87 -8.88
N SER A 218 49.73 8.91 -9.40
CA SER A 218 49.35 8.64 -10.81
C SER A 218 49.45 7.18 -11.32
N GLN A 219 48.61 6.63 -12.20
CA GLN A 219 47.59 7.10 -13.15
C GLN A 219 46.98 5.84 -13.84
N HIS A 220 45.88 6.03 -14.60
CA HIS A 220 45.35 5.22 -15.73
C HIS A 220 44.20 4.20 -15.55
N SER A 221 43.09 4.56 -16.23
CA SER A 221 42.24 3.75 -17.13
C SER A 221 41.00 3.00 -16.60
N ALA A 222 39.83 3.47 -17.04
CA ALA A 222 38.59 2.72 -17.28
C ALA A 222 38.78 1.72 -18.46
N PRO A 223 37.92 0.71 -18.74
CA PRO A 223 36.46 0.68 -18.46
C PRO A 223 35.85 -0.68 -18.03
N GLU A 224 34.54 -0.62 -17.72
CA GLU A 224 33.52 -1.64 -17.99
C GLU A 224 33.25 -2.81 -17.02
N SER A 225 31.94 -2.99 -16.76
CA SER A 225 31.22 -4.17 -16.23
C SER A 225 31.53 -4.68 -14.81
N ALA A 226 30.63 -4.35 -13.88
CA ALA A 226 30.39 -5.18 -12.70
C ALA A 226 28.88 -5.26 -12.39
N ALA A 227 28.38 -6.49 -12.44
CA ALA A 227 27.07 -6.90 -11.96
C ALA A 227 26.88 -6.54 -10.47
N PRO A 228 25.63 -6.38 -9.98
CA PRO A 228 25.39 -6.06 -8.58
C PRO A 228 25.86 -7.22 -7.69
N VAL A 229 26.88 -6.95 -6.88
CA VAL A 229 27.30 -7.84 -5.80
C VAL A 229 26.27 -7.67 -4.68
N ASN A 230 25.40 -8.67 -4.51
CA ASN A 230 24.61 -8.82 -3.30
C ASN A 230 25.57 -9.07 -2.14
N THR A 231 25.95 -8.01 -1.42
CA THR A 231 26.63 -8.16 -0.13
C THR A 231 25.59 -8.54 0.91
N GLU A 232 25.16 -9.80 0.90
CA GLU A 232 24.55 -10.41 2.08
C GLU A 232 25.62 -10.34 3.19
N SER A 233 25.30 -9.68 4.30
CA SER A 233 26.27 -9.47 5.37
C SER A 233 26.67 -10.84 5.94
N ALA A 234 27.95 -11.06 6.27
CA ALA A 234 28.41 -12.35 6.83
C ALA A 234 27.57 -12.84 8.03
N GLY A 235 26.95 -11.92 8.78
CA GLY A 235 25.99 -12.22 9.85
C GLY A 235 24.68 -12.86 9.40
N ASP A 236 24.18 -12.57 8.20
CA ASP A 236 22.96 -13.15 7.65
C ASP A 236 23.21 -14.59 7.17
N VAL A 237 24.40 -14.85 6.63
CA VAL A 237 24.82 -16.20 6.22
C VAL A 237 24.98 -17.12 7.43
N ILE A 238 25.47 -16.61 8.56
CA ILE A 238 25.55 -17.38 9.83
C ILE A 238 24.15 -17.74 10.35
N LYS A 239 23.17 -16.83 10.26
CA LYS A 239 21.77 -17.13 10.64
C LYS A 239 21.12 -18.17 9.72
N LEU A 240 21.40 -18.11 8.42
CA LEU A 240 20.92 -19.12 7.46
C LEU A 240 21.52 -20.50 7.72
N LEU A 241 22.78 -20.57 8.15
CA LEU A 241 23.43 -21.82 8.56
C LEU A 241 22.76 -22.43 9.81
N GLU A 242 22.32 -21.59 10.76
CA GLU A 242 21.59 -22.04 11.95
C GLU A 242 20.20 -22.58 11.59
N GLN A 243 19.44 -21.88 10.74
CA GLN A 243 18.14 -22.34 10.26
C GLN A 243 18.25 -23.65 9.43
N LEU A 244 19.31 -23.79 8.62
CA LEU A 244 19.57 -25.01 7.88
C LEU A 244 19.80 -26.21 8.81
N GLY A 245 20.47 -25.99 9.95
CA GLY A 245 20.65 -27.01 11.00
C GLY A 245 19.33 -27.45 11.64
N GLN A 246 18.44 -26.50 11.94
CA GLN A 246 17.13 -26.79 12.51
C GLN A 246 16.25 -27.61 11.56
N LEU A 247 16.27 -27.30 10.26
CA LEU A 247 15.50 -28.04 9.25
C LEU A 247 16.01 -29.48 9.06
N ARG A 248 17.33 -29.72 9.19
CA ARG A 248 17.90 -31.08 9.23
C ARG A 248 17.43 -31.83 10.48
N SER A 249 17.50 -31.21 11.66
CA SER A 249 17.05 -31.83 12.92
C SER A 249 15.56 -32.12 12.93
N ALA A 250 14.76 -31.35 12.21
CA ALA A 250 13.33 -31.60 11.99
C ALA A 250 13.03 -32.72 10.97
N GLY A 251 14.06 -33.32 10.35
CA GLY A 251 13.90 -34.40 9.36
C GLY A 251 13.36 -33.93 8.01
N VAL A 252 13.36 -32.61 7.75
CA VAL A 252 12.82 -32.00 6.52
C VAL A 252 13.86 -32.04 5.38
N LEU A 253 15.15 -32.14 5.73
CA LEU A 253 16.28 -32.22 4.80
C LEU A 253 17.07 -33.51 5.02
N THR A 254 17.51 -34.11 3.93
CA THR A 254 18.47 -35.23 3.98
C THR A 254 19.89 -34.73 4.29
N ASP A 255 20.76 -35.62 4.76
CA ASP A 255 22.14 -35.28 5.12
C ASP A 255 22.96 -34.75 3.93
N ASP A 256 22.68 -35.25 2.73
CA ASP A 256 23.36 -34.84 1.50
C ASP A 256 22.94 -33.42 1.08
N GLU A 257 21.65 -33.11 1.15
CA GLU A 257 21.12 -31.77 0.83
C GLU A 257 21.61 -30.72 1.83
N PHE A 258 21.70 -31.09 3.11
CA PHE A 258 22.27 -30.25 4.15
C PHE A 258 23.73 -29.91 3.88
N ASN A 259 24.57 -30.91 3.57
CA ASN A 259 25.99 -30.71 3.33
C ASN A 259 26.25 -29.86 2.07
N ALA A 260 25.50 -30.09 0.99
CA ALA A 260 25.61 -29.30 -0.23
C ALA A 260 25.25 -27.82 0.01
N LYS A 261 24.16 -27.54 0.73
CA LYS A 261 23.75 -26.16 1.04
C LYS A 261 24.67 -25.47 2.05
N LYS A 262 25.18 -26.20 3.04
CA LYS A 262 26.15 -25.69 4.01
C LYS A 262 27.44 -25.23 3.32
N GLN A 263 27.96 -26.02 2.38
CA GLN A 263 29.14 -25.63 1.60
C GLN A 263 28.86 -24.38 0.76
N ASN A 264 27.71 -24.31 0.08
CA ASN A 264 27.35 -23.14 -0.72
C ASN A 264 27.24 -21.85 0.10
N LEU A 265 26.71 -21.93 1.32
CA LEU A 265 26.60 -20.80 2.23
C LEU A 265 27.97 -20.39 2.79
N LEU A 266 28.82 -21.36 3.17
CA LEU A 266 30.18 -21.07 3.66
C LEU A 266 31.06 -20.43 2.58
N SER A 267 30.86 -20.73 1.30
CA SER A 267 31.58 -20.08 0.20
C SER A 267 31.17 -18.62 -0.04
N ARG A 268 30.15 -18.11 0.66
CA ARG A 268 29.68 -16.71 0.57
C ARG A 268 30.19 -15.81 1.70
N ILE A 269 30.94 -16.37 2.65
CA ILE A 269 31.64 -15.66 3.74
C ILE A 269 33.12 -15.58 3.36
#